data_AF-A0A2P2FKC2-F1
#
_entry.id   AF-A0A2P2FKC2-F1
#
_cell.length_a   1.000
_cell.length_b   1.000
_cell.length_c   1.000
_cell.angle_alpha   90.00
_cell.angle_beta   90.00
_cell.angle_gamma   90.00
#
_symmetry.space_group_name_H-M   'P 1'
#
loop_
_entity.id
_entity.type
_entity.pdbx_description
1 polymer ?
#
loop_
_entity_poly.entity_id
_entity_poly.type
_entity_poly.pdbx_seq_one_letter_code
_entity_poly.pdbx_strand_id
1 'polypeptide(L)'
;MDGFARLGTHLVAPIAWMLLAPIAIVVGDGQGLVWPSLLALLGSALVTLAVGWSIKRASGFGISPYTSPESAAVTVLVFTFGPVMLLGGLLVAWLGWARVKLGEDTFAEAAAGILLGILAGGLGWIGLIVFLFS
;
A
#
# COMPACT_ATOMS: atom_id res chain seq x y z
N MET A 1 3.06 25.63 2.40
CA MET A 1 2.64 24.45 1.61
C MET A 1 3.50 23.23 1.88
N ASP A 2 4.78 23.40 2.21
CA ASP A 2 5.72 22.28 2.43
C ASP A 2 5.44 21.51 3.72
N GLY A 3 4.84 22.17 4.72
CA GLY A 3 4.35 21.51 5.93
C GLY A 3 3.25 20.47 5.66
N PHE A 4 2.37 20.73 4.69
CA PHE A 4 1.29 19.80 4.31
C PHE A 4 1.86 18.57 3.57
N ALA A 5 2.88 18.78 2.73
CA ALA A 5 3.58 17.68 2.06
C ALA A 5 4.36 16.82 3.08
N ARG A 6 5.05 17.44 4.04
CA ARG A 6 5.76 16.72 5.12
C ARG A 6 4.81 15.92 6.02
N LEU A 7 3.61 16.42 6.26
CA LEU A 7 2.61 15.72 7.07
C LEU A 7 2.13 14.45 6.36
N GLY A 8 1.95 14.51 5.04
CA GLY A 8 1.68 13.36 4.20
C GLY A 8 2.76 12.28 4.30
N THR A 9 4.04 12.66 4.13
CA THR A 9 5.16 11.71 4.08
C THR A 9 5.62 11.15 5.41
N HIS A 10 5.63 11.96 6.48
CA HIS A 10 6.20 11.55 7.76
C HIS A 10 5.18 11.01 8.77
N LEU A 11 3.92 11.42 8.66
CA LEU A 11 2.88 11.04 9.61
C LEU A 11 1.85 10.14 8.95
N VAL A 12 1.26 10.60 7.84
CA VAL A 12 0.13 9.88 7.23
C VAL A 12 0.57 8.55 6.65
N ALA A 13 1.72 8.49 5.98
CA ALA A 13 2.22 7.25 5.42
C ALA A 13 2.41 6.11 6.45
N PRO A 14 3.20 6.30 7.53
CA PRO A 14 3.36 5.27 8.55
C PRO A 14 2.08 5.05 9.37
N ILE A 15 1.28 6.08 9.66
CA ILE A 15 0.04 5.92 10.46
C ILE A 15 -1.04 5.17 9.66
N ALA A 16 -1.21 5.51 8.38
CA ALA A 16 -2.19 4.84 7.52
C ALA A 16 -1.85 3.37 7.36
N TRP A 17 -0.56 3.05 7.20
CA TRP A 17 -0.11 1.68 7.06
C TRP A 17 -0.13 0.90 8.37
N MET A 18 0.50 1.42 9.43
CA MET A 18 0.72 0.67 10.68
C MET A 18 -0.51 0.61 11.58
N LEU A 19 -1.40 1.61 11.51
CA LEU A 19 -2.53 1.72 12.44
C LEU A 19 -3.86 1.65 11.71
N LEU A 20 -4.09 2.46 10.67
CA LEU A 20 -5.41 2.50 10.04
C LEU A 20 -5.75 1.20 9.30
N ALA A 21 -4.81 0.59 8.58
CA ALA A 21 -5.09 -0.65 7.85
C ALA A 21 -5.40 -1.85 8.78
N PRO A 22 -4.62 -2.13 9.84
CA PRO A 22 -4.97 -3.18 10.81
C PRO A 22 -6.25 -2.87 11.59
N ILE A 23 -6.47 -1.62 11.99
CA ILE A 23 -7.69 -1.21 12.69
C ILE A 23 -8.91 -1.38 11.77
N ALA A 24 -8.82 -0.96 10.51
CA ALA A 24 -9.90 -1.17 9.54
C ALA A 24 -10.19 -2.66 9.34
N ILE A 25 -9.15 -3.51 9.35
CA ILE A 25 -9.34 -4.96 9.31
C ILE A 25 -10.06 -5.48 10.56
N VAL A 26 -9.60 -5.10 11.74
CA VAL A 26 -10.16 -5.60 13.01
C VAL A 26 -11.58 -5.10 13.27
N VAL A 27 -11.87 -3.84 12.93
CA VAL A 27 -13.19 -3.23 13.14
C VAL A 27 -14.18 -3.62 12.03
N GLY A 28 -13.69 -3.78 10.80
CA GLY A 28 -14.51 -4.15 9.64
C GLY A 28 -14.85 -5.64 9.58
N ASP A 29 -14.26 -6.47 10.43
CA ASP A 29 -14.41 -7.93 10.36
C ASP A 29 -15.75 -8.42 10.92
N GLY A 30 -16.74 -8.48 10.05
CA GLY A 30 -18.00 -9.18 10.29
C GLY A 30 -17.97 -10.67 9.95
N GLN A 31 -16.87 -11.20 9.40
CA GLN A 31 -16.82 -12.53 8.75
C GLN A 31 -15.76 -13.47 9.36
N GLY A 32 -14.98 -13.03 10.34
CA GLY A 32 -13.88 -13.81 10.94
C GLY A 32 -12.61 -13.86 10.08
N LEU A 33 -12.46 -12.93 9.13
CA LEU A 33 -11.35 -12.90 8.16
C LEU A 33 -10.17 -12.02 8.61
N VAL A 34 -10.14 -11.56 9.87
CA VAL A 34 -9.03 -10.77 10.42
C VAL A 34 -7.66 -11.38 10.16
N TRP A 35 -7.46 -12.63 10.58
CA TRP A 35 -6.14 -13.26 10.52
C TRP A 35 -5.64 -13.45 9.10
N PRO A 36 -6.44 -14.02 8.17
CA PRO A 36 -6.08 -14.08 6.77
C PRO A 36 -5.74 -12.69 6.21
N SER A 37 -6.62 -11.70 6.44
CA SER A 37 -6.45 -10.35 5.87
C SER A 37 -5.18 -9.67 6.36
N LEU A 38 -4.82 -9.83 7.64
CA LEU A 38 -3.55 -9.33 8.19
C LEU A 38 -2.33 -10.02 7.55
N LEU A 39 -2.40 -11.34 7.32
CA LEU A 39 -1.33 -12.09 6.65
C LEU A 39 -1.18 -11.68 5.18
N ALA A 40 -2.30 -11.48 4.47
CA ALA A 40 -2.26 -10.95 3.11
C ALA A 40 -1.66 -9.54 3.07
N LEU A 41 -2.03 -8.68 4.01
CA LEU A 41 -1.52 -7.31 4.06
C LEU A 41 -0.01 -7.30 4.37
N LEU A 42 0.44 -8.13 5.32
CA LEU A 42 1.86 -8.33 5.62
C LEU A 42 2.62 -8.91 4.43
N GLY A 43 2.09 -9.96 3.81
CA GLY A 43 2.70 -10.60 2.65
C GLY A 43 2.83 -9.65 1.46
N SER A 44 1.79 -8.88 1.17
CA SER A 44 1.78 -7.86 0.12
C SER A 44 2.86 -6.80 0.36
N ALA A 45 3.00 -6.34 1.61
CA ALA A 45 4.02 -5.37 2.00
C ALA A 45 5.44 -5.88 1.74
N LEU A 46 5.73 -7.09 2.22
CA LEU A 46 7.04 -7.72 2.06
C LEU A 46 7.36 -7.95 0.58
N VAL A 47 6.38 -8.39 -0.21
CA VAL A 47 6.53 -8.55 -1.66
C VAL A 47 6.82 -7.21 -2.33
N THR A 48 6.06 -6.15 -2.03
CA THR A 48 6.34 -4.82 -2.60
C THR A 48 7.73 -4.31 -2.26
N LEU A 49 8.19 -4.50 -1.02
CA LEU A 49 9.54 -4.09 -0.60
C LEU A 49 10.63 -4.93 -1.27
N ALA A 50 10.44 -6.24 -1.34
CA ALA A 50 11.39 -7.16 -1.98
C ALA A 50 11.50 -6.87 -3.48
N VAL A 51 10.37 -6.68 -4.17
CA VAL A 51 10.36 -6.35 -5.60
C VAL A 51 10.93 -4.95 -5.85
N GLY A 52 10.53 -3.95 -5.05
CA GLY A 52 11.08 -2.59 -5.14
C GLY A 52 12.60 -2.56 -4.94
N TRP A 53 13.10 -3.30 -3.96
CA TRP A 53 14.54 -3.44 -3.72
C TRP A 53 15.25 -4.17 -4.85
N SER A 54 14.65 -5.24 -5.37
CA SER A 54 15.21 -6.02 -6.49
C SER A 54 15.30 -5.18 -7.77
N ILE A 55 14.27 -4.41 -8.09
CA ILE A 55 14.25 -3.52 -9.26
C ILE A 55 15.30 -2.41 -9.10
N LYS A 56 15.40 -1.79 -7.92
CA LYS A 56 16.42 -0.79 -7.64
C LYS A 56 17.82 -1.34 -7.80
N ARG A 57 18.07 -2.57 -7.34
CA ARG A 57 19.36 -3.24 -7.48
C ARG A 57 19.68 -3.62 -8.92
N ALA A 58 18.68 -4.02 -9.72
CA ALA A 58 18.88 -4.50 -11.08
C ALA A 58 18.96 -3.39 -12.13
N SER A 59 18.15 -2.34 -12.00
CA SER A 59 17.96 -1.30 -13.02
C SER A 59 18.48 0.08 -12.60
N GLY A 60 18.81 0.27 -11.33
CA GLY A 60 19.14 1.59 -10.76
C GLY A 60 17.93 2.53 -10.59
N PHE A 61 16.75 2.14 -11.08
CA PHE A 61 15.51 2.91 -10.96
C PHE A 61 14.92 2.76 -9.55
N GLY A 62 14.67 3.89 -8.87
CA GLY A 62 14.08 3.88 -7.54
C GLY A 62 12.59 3.55 -7.62
N ILE A 63 12.12 2.59 -6.84
CA ILE A 63 10.67 2.48 -6.58
C ILE A 63 10.42 3.08 -5.21
N SER A 64 9.41 3.95 -5.12
CA SER A 64 9.03 4.56 -3.86
C SER A 64 8.61 3.49 -2.85
N PRO A 65 9.36 3.31 -1.74
CA PRO A 65 9.04 2.32 -0.73
C PRO A 65 7.86 2.74 0.16
N TYR A 66 7.35 3.96 -0.02
CA TYR A 66 6.21 4.50 0.73
C TYR A 66 4.91 4.35 -0.04
N THR A 67 4.90 4.69 -1.34
CA THR A 67 3.66 4.59 -2.13
C THR A 67 3.27 3.15 -2.48
N SER A 68 4.26 2.25 -2.61
CA SER A 68 4.02 0.83 -2.92
C SER A 68 3.21 0.09 -1.84
N PRO A 69 3.67 0.02 -0.58
CA PRO A 69 2.95 -0.74 0.42
C PRO A 69 1.58 -0.10 0.74
N GLU A 70 1.42 1.22 0.61
CA GLU A 70 0.13 1.88 0.82
C GLU A 70 -0.89 1.56 -0.26
N SER A 71 -0.50 1.60 -1.54
CA SER A 71 -1.42 1.20 -2.61
C SER A 71 -1.78 -0.28 -2.53
N ALA A 72 -0.85 -1.13 -2.06
CA ALA A 72 -1.13 -2.53 -1.75
C ALA A 72 -2.15 -2.68 -0.62
N ALA A 73 -2.00 -1.96 0.49
CA ALA A 73 -2.92 -1.98 1.62
C ALA A 73 -4.33 -1.53 1.19
N VAL A 74 -4.44 -0.42 0.46
CA VAL A 74 -5.72 0.06 -0.09
C VAL A 74 -6.34 -1.00 -1.00
N THR A 75 -5.55 -1.65 -1.85
CA THR A 75 -6.05 -2.69 -2.76
C THR A 75 -6.62 -3.88 -1.99
N VAL A 76 -5.91 -4.38 -0.96
CA VAL A 76 -6.42 -5.45 -0.09
C VAL A 76 -7.71 -5.01 0.60
N LEU A 77 -7.75 -3.81 1.18
CA LEU A 77 -8.94 -3.27 1.85
C LEU A 77 -10.14 -3.13 0.90
N VAL A 78 -9.93 -2.73 -0.35
CA VAL A 78 -10.98 -2.63 -1.39
C VAL A 78 -11.56 -4.00 -1.70
N PHE A 79 -10.72 -5.02 -1.81
CA PHE A 79 -11.21 -6.36 -2.07
C PHE A 79 -11.87 -7.02 -0.85
N THR A 80 -11.41 -6.72 0.37
CA THR A 80 -11.94 -7.31 1.61
C THR A 80 -13.21 -6.60 2.10
N PHE A 81 -13.24 -5.26 2.12
CA PHE A 81 -14.34 -4.46 2.68
C PHE A 81 -15.19 -3.74 1.63
N GLY A 82 -14.81 -3.85 0.35
CA GLY A 82 -15.58 -3.33 -0.77
C GLY A 82 -15.14 -1.95 -1.28
N PRO A 83 -15.88 -1.41 -2.27
CA PRO A 83 -15.43 -0.29 -3.09
C PRO A 83 -15.32 1.05 -2.36
N VAL A 84 -15.95 1.20 -1.19
CA VAL A 84 -15.85 2.44 -0.38
C VAL A 84 -14.39 2.70 0.05
N MET A 85 -13.58 1.65 0.18
CA MET A 85 -12.16 1.78 0.52
C MET A 85 -11.30 2.38 -0.61
N LEU A 86 -11.85 2.57 -1.82
CA LEU A 86 -11.17 3.31 -2.90
C LEU A 86 -10.90 4.77 -2.53
N LEU A 87 -11.62 5.32 -1.54
CA LEU A 87 -11.30 6.62 -0.96
C LEU A 87 -9.88 6.67 -0.36
N GLY A 88 -9.34 5.52 0.10
CA GLY A 88 -7.93 5.39 0.49
C GLY A 88 -6.96 5.64 -0.68
N GLY A 89 -7.40 5.47 -1.93
CA GLY A 89 -6.64 5.81 -3.12
C GLY A 89 -6.36 7.32 -3.24
N LEU A 90 -7.22 8.18 -2.68
CA LEU A 90 -6.98 9.62 -2.61
C LEU A 90 -5.82 9.94 -1.66
N LEU A 91 -5.70 9.19 -0.55
CA LEU A 91 -4.56 9.30 0.37
C LEU A 91 -3.26 8.90 -0.32
N VAL A 92 -3.26 7.78 -1.06
CA VAL A 92 -2.11 7.31 -1.85
C VAL A 92 -1.72 8.33 -2.92
N ALA A 93 -2.70 8.89 -3.64
CA ALA A 93 -2.45 9.92 -4.65
C ALA A 93 -1.88 11.20 -4.02
N TRP A 94 -2.39 11.59 -2.85
CA TRP A 94 -1.87 12.73 -2.10
C TRP A 94 -0.44 12.48 -1.59
N LEU A 95 -0.13 11.28 -1.10
CA LEU A 95 1.22 10.91 -0.72
C LEU A 95 2.18 10.96 -1.90
N GLY A 96 1.79 10.37 -3.05
CA GLY A 96 2.59 10.40 -4.27
C GLY A 96 2.89 11.84 -4.70
N TRP A 97 1.88 12.72 -4.68
CA TRP A 97 2.07 14.14 -4.94
C TRP A 97 2.99 14.82 -3.91
N ALA A 98 2.84 14.52 -2.62
CA ALA A 98 3.67 15.09 -1.56
C ALA A 98 5.15 14.74 -1.71
N ARG A 99 5.46 13.48 -2.05
CA ARG A 99 6.84 13.00 -2.28
C ARG A 99 7.49 13.64 -3.50
N VAL A 100 6.73 13.76 -4.59
CA VAL A 100 7.18 14.46 -5.80
C VAL A 100 7.45 15.93 -5.53
N LYS A 101 6.58 16.59 -4.77
CA LYS A 101 6.74 18.01 -4.43
C LYS A 101 7.91 18.28 -3.49
N LEU A 102 8.20 17.37 -2.56
CA LEU A 102 9.36 17.47 -1.66
C LEU A 102 10.69 17.12 -2.37
N GLY A 103 10.63 16.67 -3.63
CA GLY A 103 11.82 16.24 -4.38
C GLY A 103 12.43 14.94 -3.86
N GLU A 104 11.70 14.17 -3.06
CA GLU A 104 12.19 12.90 -2.50
C GLU A 104 12.10 11.77 -3.52
N ASP A 105 11.07 11.78 -4.36
CA ASP A 105 10.86 10.81 -5.45
C ASP A 105 10.52 11.54 -6.75
N THR A 106 10.85 10.97 -7.90
CA THR A 106 10.32 11.47 -9.17
C THR A 106 8.89 10.98 -9.43
N PHE A 107 8.16 11.65 -10.32
CA PHE A 107 6.81 11.25 -10.70
C PHE A 107 6.74 9.80 -11.21
N ALA A 108 7.75 9.38 -11.99
CA ALA A 108 7.84 8.03 -12.52
C ALA A 108 8.04 6.99 -11.40
N GLU A 109 8.87 7.30 -10.39
CA GLU A 109 9.13 6.40 -9.26
C GLU A 109 7.92 6.28 -8.34
N ALA A 110 7.20 7.38 -8.11
CA ALA A 110 5.95 7.38 -7.33
C ALA A 110 4.85 6.58 -8.03
N ALA A 111 4.66 6.80 -9.34
CA ALA A 111 3.67 6.07 -10.15
C ALA A 111 4.00 4.58 -10.27
N ALA A 112 5.28 4.24 -10.48
CA ALA A 112 5.74 2.85 -10.49
C ALA A 112 5.48 2.16 -9.15
N GLY A 113 5.69 2.87 -8.03
CA GLY A 113 5.37 2.34 -6.71
C GLY A 113 3.89 2.07 -6.53
N ILE A 114 3.02 3.01 -6.93
CA ILE A 114 1.57 2.84 -6.85
C ILE A 114 1.12 1.61 -7.66
N LEU A 115 1.60 1.48 -8.91
CA LEU A 115 1.30 0.34 -9.78
C LEU A 115 1.79 -0.99 -9.20
N LEU A 116 3.01 -1.02 -8.67
CA LEU A 116 3.58 -2.20 -8.03
C LEU A 116 2.72 -2.65 -6.85
N GLY A 117 2.30 -1.71 -6.01
CA GLY A 117 1.46 -2.05 -4.86
C GLY A 117 0.06 -2.51 -5.23
N ILE A 118 -0.56 -1.96 -6.27
CA ILE A 118 -1.85 -2.47 -6.77
C ILE A 118 -1.71 -3.94 -7.22
N LEU A 119 -0.66 -4.24 -7.99
CA LEU A 119 -0.40 -5.61 -8.45
C LEU A 119 -0.11 -6.55 -7.28
N ALA A 120 0.76 -6.15 -6.36
CA ALA A 120 1.13 -6.95 -5.21
C ALA A 120 -0.04 -7.17 -4.24
N GLY A 121 -0.86 -6.15 -3.98
CA GLY A 121 -2.06 -6.24 -3.15
C GLY A 121 -3.13 -7.12 -3.78
N GLY A 122 -3.32 -7.03 -5.10
CA GLY A 122 -4.22 -7.91 -5.83
C GLY A 122 -3.77 -9.37 -5.79
N LEU A 123 -2.48 -9.63 -6.04
CA LEU A 123 -1.89 -10.98 -5.93
C LEU A 123 -1.96 -11.53 -4.49
N GLY A 124 -1.70 -10.68 -3.49
CA GLY A 124 -1.80 -11.04 -2.09
C GLY A 124 -3.22 -11.46 -1.69
N TRP A 125 -4.24 -10.75 -2.20
CA TRP A 125 -5.63 -11.11 -1.98
C TRP A 125 -6.05 -12.40 -2.71
N ILE A 126 -5.63 -12.59 -3.96
CA ILE A 126 -5.87 -13.85 -4.69
C ILE A 126 -5.22 -15.02 -3.96
N GLY A 127 -3.98 -14.86 -3.50
CA GLY A 127 -3.27 -15.88 -2.73
C GLY A 127 -4.01 -16.26 -1.45
N LEU A 128 -4.62 -15.29 -0.77
CA LEU A 128 -5.45 -15.52 0.40
C LEU A 128 -6.72 -16.32 0.07
N ILE A 129 -7.42 -15.99 -1.02
CA ILE A 129 -8.57 -16.77 -1.48
C ILE A 129 -8.14 -18.21 -1.74
N VAL A 130 -7.08 -18.43 -2.51
CA VAL A 130 -6.56 -19.77 -2.79
C VAL A 130 -6.27 -20.52 -1.48
N PHE A 131 -5.58 -19.88 -0.53
CA PHE A 131 -5.25 -20.50 0.76
C PHE A 131 -6.49 -20.88 1.59
N LEU A 132 -7.54 -20.05 1.60
CA LEU A 132 -8.77 -20.33 2.36
C LEU A 132 -9.65 -21.44 1.75
N PHE A 133 -9.53 -21.67 0.44
CA PHE A 133 -10.34 -22.64 -0.30
C PHE A 133 -9.54 -23.88 -0.79
N SER A 134 -8.29 -24.04 -0.33
CA SER A 134 -7.45 -25.25 -0.56
C SER A 134 -7.57 -26.23 0.59
#